data_AF-A0A376YJH9-F1
#
_entry.id   AF-A0A376YJH9-F1
#
_cell.length_a   1.000
_cell.length_b   1.000
_cell.length_c   1.000
_cell.angle_alpha   90.00
_cell.angle_beta   90.00
_cell.angle_gamma   90.00
#
_symmetry.space_group_name_H-M   'P 1'
#
loop_
_entity.id
_entity.type
_entity.pdbx_description
1 polymer ?
#
loop_
_entity_poly.entity_id
_entity_poly.type
_entity_poly.pdbx_seq_one_letter_code
_entity_poly.pdbx_strand_id
1 'polypeptide(L)'
;MKRMLPLILALVAGMAQADSNSDYRAGSDFAHQIKGQGSSSIQALSHRRVSPGYNAHPDETKYYGGVTAGGDGGLKNDGTTEWATGETGKTITESFMNKPKDILHRMHRSFRPAGMW
;
A
#
# COMPACT_ATOMS: atom_id res chain seq x y z
N MET A 1 -30.95 2.78 76.34
CA MET A 1 -30.98 3.16 74.91
C MET A 1 -29.72 3.88 74.41
N LYS A 2 -29.00 4.67 75.22
CA LYS A 2 -27.77 5.38 74.78
C LYS A 2 -26.51 4.52 74.53
N ARG A 3 -26.44 3.30 75.11
CA ARG A 3 -25.29 2.39 74.97
C ARG A 3 -25.36 1.45 73.77
N MET A 4 -26.53 1.33 73.15
CA MET A 4 -26.72 0.50 71.94
C MET A 4 -26.41 1.28 70.66
N LEU A 5 -26.46 2.62 70.72
CA LEU A 5 -26.14 3.50 69.60
C LEU A 5 -24.71 3.31 69.05
N PRO A 6 -23.63 3.25 69.87
CA PRO A 6 -22.28 3.01 69.34
C PRO A 6 -22.11 1.60 68.76
N LEU A 7 -22.84 0.61 69.27
CA LEU A 7 -22.78 -0.77 68.80
C LEU A 7 -23.44 -0.92 67.43
N ILE A 8 -24.57 -0.25 67.21
CA ILE A 8 -25.27 -0.23 65.92
C ILE A 8 -24.43 0.55 64.89
N LEU A 9 -23.82 1.66 65.29
CA LEU A 9 -22.97 2.45 64.40
C LEU A 9 -21.70 1.67 63.98
N ALA A 10 -21.11 0.90 64.88
CA ALA A 10 -19.97 0.03 64.57
C ALA A 10 -20.36 -1.13 63.62
N LEU A 11 -21.57 -1.68 63.76
CA LEU A 11 -22.07 -2.74 62.88
C LEU A 11 -22.31 -2.24 61.46
N VAL A 12 -22.83 -1.01 61.31
CA VAL A 12 -23.04 -0.37 60.00
C VAL A 12 -21.70 0.01 59.34
N ALA A 13 -20.70 0.42 60.11
CA ALA A 13 -19.36 0.71 59.60
C ALA A 13 -18.62 -0.55 59.09
N GLY A 14 -18.87 -1.72 59.67
CA GLY A 14 -18.29 -3.00 59.22
C GLY A 14 -18.87 -3.51 57.89
N MET A 15 -20.07 -3.07 57.52
CA MET A 15 -20.74 -3.43 56.26
C MET A 15 -20.33 -2.48 55.11
N ALA A 16 -19.64 -1.39 55.42
CA ALA A 16 -19.21 -0.37 54.45
C ALA A 16 -17.77 -0.57 53.96
N GLN A 17 -17.28 -1.82 53.94
CA GLN A 17 -16.12 -2.15 53.13
C GLN A 17 -16.58 -2.17 51.67
N ALA A 18 -16.57 -1.00 51.04
CA ALA A 18 -16.63 -0.90 49.59
C ALA A 18 -15.44 -1.70 49.06
N ASP A 19 -15.71 -2.89 48.51
CA ASP A 19 -14.72 -3.73 47.88
C ASP A 19 -14.31 -3.05 46.57
N SER A 20 -13.45 -2.03 46.64
CA SER A 20 -12.93 -1.31 45.47
C SER A 20 -12.20 -2.23 44.50
N ASN A 21 -11.86 -3.45 44.94
CA ASN A 21 -11.32 -4.50 44.09
C ASN A 21 -12.41 -5.07 43.16
N SER A 22 -13.68 -5.07 43.57
CA SER A 22 -14.79 -5.59 42.74
C SER A 22 -14.97 -4.76 41.47
N ASP A 23 -15.00 -3.43 41.57
CA ASP A 23 -15.09 -2.53 40.41
C ASP A 23 -13.83 -2.60 39.54
N TYR A 24 -12.64 -2.65 40.16
CA TYR A 24 -11.38 -2.82 39.44
C TYR A 24 -11.33 -4.15 38.68
N ARG A 25 -11.75 -5.24 39.32
CA ARG A 25 -11.81 -6.58 38.69
C ARG A 25 -12.83 -6.62 37.58
N ALA A 26 -14.03 -6.07 37.78
CA ALA A 26 -15.05 -6.00 36.74
C ALA A 26 -14.57 -5.21 35.52
N GLY A 27 -13.92 -4.06 35.73
CA GLY A 27 -13.31 -3.27 34.65
C GLY A 27 -12.15 -3.99 33.96
N SER A 28 -11.29 -4.67 34.73
CA SER A 28 -10.16 -5.45 34.21
C SER A 28 -10.64 -6.65 33.39
N ASP A 29 -11.62 -7.41 33.89
CA ASP A 29 -12.19 -8.56 33.21
C ASP A 29 -12.89 -8.14 31.91
N PHE A 30 -13.62 -7.02 31.93
CA PHE A 30 -14.19 -6.43 30.71
C PHE A 30 -13.10 -6.02 29.71
N ALA A 31 -12.06 -5.32 30.17
CA ALA A 31 -10.93 -4.91 29.33
C ALA A 31 -10.21 -6.12 28.72
N HIS A 32 -9.99 -7.18 29.50
CA HIS A 32 -9.42 -8.45 29.03
C HIS A 32 -10.34 -9.15 28.04
N GLN A 33 -11.66 -9.12 28.24
CA GLN A 33 -12.64 -9.71 27.36
C GLN A 33 -12.65 -9.02 25.99
N ILE A 34 -12.60 -7.69 25.94
CA ILE A 34 -12.61 -6.93 24.68
C ILE A 34 -11.23 -6.82 24.03
N LYS A 35 -10.15 -7.07 24.78
CA LYS A 35 -8.77 -7.02 24.29
C LYS A 35 -8.60 -8.01 23.15
N GLY A 36 -8.37 -7.46 21.96
CA GLY A 36 -8.16 -8.26 20.75
C GLY A 36 -9.42 -8.67 20.00
N GLN A 37 -10.63 -8.37 20.51
CA GLN A 37 -11.87 -8.63 19.76
C GLN A 37 -11.94 -7.79 18.47
N GLY A 38 -11.55 -6.52 18.54
CA GLY A 38 -11.51 -5.63 17.38
C GLY A 38 -10.49 -6.08 16.32
N SER A 39 -9.27 -6.42 16.73
CA SER A 39 -8.23 -6.90 15.81
C SER A 39 -8.58 -8.26 15.21
N SER A 40 -9.16 -9.18 16.00
CA SER A 40 -9.59 -10.49 15.51
C SER A 40 -10.73 -10.36 14.49
N SER A 41 -11.65 -9.41 14.68
CA SER A 41 -12.73 -9.14 13.74
C SER A 41 -12.21 -8.63 12.38
N ILE A 42 -11.21 -7.75 12.41
CA ILE A 42 -10.57 -7.24 11.19
C ILE A 42 -9.70 -8.32 10.53
N GLN A 43 -8.99 -9.14 11.29
CA GLN A 43 -8.19 -10.23 10.76
C GLN A 43 -9.05 -11.37 10.17
N ALA A 44 -10.25 -11.59 10.71
CA ALA A 44 -11.24 -12.54 10.19
C ALA A 44 -11.93 -12.06 8.90
N LEU A 45 -11.77 -10.77 8.56
CA LEU A 45 -12.24 -10.20 7.30
C LEU A 45 -11.36 -10.74 6.16
N SER A 46 -11.73 -11.88 5.60
CA SER A 46 -11.06 -12.38 4.39
C SER A 46 -11.33 -11.41 3.23
N HIS A 47 -10.29 -10.76 2.72
CA HIS A 47 -10.37 -9.80 1.62
C HIS A 47 -11.15 -10.31 0.39
N ARG A 48 -11.11 -11.63 0.14
CA ARG A 48 -11.86 -12.31 -0.92
C ARG A 48 -13.39 -12.32 -0.75
N ARG A 49 -13.89 -12.16 0.49
CA ARG A 49 -15.35 -12.10 0.77
C ARG A 49 -15.92 -10.70 0.56
N VAL A 50 -15.10 -9.65 0.69
CA VAL A 50 -15.57 -8.25 0.66
C VAL A 50 -15.26 -7.54 -0.65
N SER A 51 -14.35 -8.07 -1.48
CA SER A 51 -14.02 -7.49 -2.78
C SER A 51 -14.03 -8.59 -3.85
N PRO A 52 -15.08 -8.65 -4.68
CA PRO A 52 -15.11 -9.49 -5.88
C PRO A 52 -13.92 -9.14 -6.79
N GLY A 53 -13.09 -10.13 -7.13
CA GLY A 53 -11.88 -9.91 -7.93
C GLY A 53 -10.60 -9.63 -7.14
N TYR A 54 -10.63 -9.70 -5.80
CA TYR A 54 -9.41 -9.58 -4.99
C TYR A 54 -8.39 -10.67 -5.35
N ASN A 55 -7.23 -10.22 -5.84
CA ASN A 55 -6.03 -11.04 -6.00
C ASN A 55 -5.01 -10.61 -4.94
N ALA A 56 -4.53 -11.57 -4.13
CA ALA A 56 -3.50 -11.30 -3.12
C ALA A 56 -2.11 -11.07 -3.76
N HIS A 57 -1.92 -11.55 -4.99
CA HIS A 57 -0.67 -11.46 -5.75
C HIS A 57 -0.98 -11.00 -7.19
N PRO A 58 -1.38 -9.73 -7.39
CA PRO A 58 -1.51 -9.18 -8.73
C PRO A 58 -0.15 -9.14 -9.43
N ASP A 59 -0.14 -9.24 -10.76
CA ASP A 59 1.11 -9.21 -11.55
C ASP A 59 1.89 -7.90 -11.33
N GLU A 60 1.15 -6.82 -11.00
CA GLU A 60 1.66 -5.50 -10.67
C GLU A 60 2.41 -5.45 -9.32
N THR A 61 2.40 -6.52 -8.51
CA THR A 61 3.25 -6.62 -7.30
C THR A 61 4.73 -6.50 -7.63
N LYS A 62 5.15 -6.83 -8.86
CA LYS A 62 6.51 -6.61 -9.35
C LYS A 62 6.88 -5.13 -9.48
N TYR A 63 5.88 -4.23 -9.51
CA TYR A 63 6.06 -2.78 -9.60
C TYR A 63 5.86 -2.08 -8.26
N TYR A 64 5.04 -2.67 -7.38
CA TYR A 64 4.74 -2.13 -6.06
C TYR A 64 4.79 -3.27 -5.04
N GLY A 65 5.96 -3.55 -4.47
CA GLY A 65 6.10 -4.60 -3.44
C GLY A 65 5.58 -4.18 -2.05
N GLY A 66 4.47 -3.43 -2.00
CA GLY A 66 3.83 -2.94 -0.79
C GLY A 66 4.61 -1.83 -0.06
N VAL A 67 4.24 -1.56 1.20
CA VAL A 67 4.82 -0.50 2.07
C VAL A 67 6.34 -0.69 2.30
N THR A 68 6.87 -1.88 1.99
CA THR A 68 8.26 -2.28 2.20
C THR A 68 9.10 -2.24 0.92
N ALA A 69 8.51 -1.95 -0.25
CA ALA A 69 9.26 -1.92 -1.50
C ALA A 69 9.98 -0.60 -1.72
N GLY A 70 11.31 -0.69 -1.77
CA GLY A 70 12.23 0.44 -1.92
C GLY A 70 12.46 0.95 -3.34
N GLY A 71 11.53 0.79 -4.29
CA GLY A 71 11.64 1.51 -5.56
C GLY A 71 10.97 0.91 -6.80
N ASP A 72 11.07 1.68 -7.87
CA ASP A 72 10.52 1.52 -9.23
C ASP A 72 11.34 0.56 -10.14
N GLY A 73 12.19 -0.29 -9.55
CA GLY A 73 13.14 -1.11 -10.30
C GLY A 73 12.51 -2.02 -11.35
N GLY A 74 11.34 -2.60 -11.07
CA GLY A 74 10.60 -3.42 -12.03
C GLY A 74 10.10 -2.62 -13.24
N LEU A 75 9.57 -1.41 -13.02
CA LEU A 75 9.13 -0.50 -14.09
C LEU A 75 10.29 -0.10 -14.98
N LYS A 76 11.43 0.25 -14.39
CA LYS A 76 12.63 0.63 -15.13
C LYS A 76 13.18 -0.52 -15.97
N ASN A 77 13.19 -1.75 -15.43
CA ASN A 77 13.72 -2.91 -16.13
C ASN A 77 12.83 -3.32 -17.32
N ASP A 78 11.51 -3.33 -17.12
CA ASP A 78 10.54 -3.62 -18.18
C ASP A 78 10.59 -2.54 -19.27
N GLY A 79 10.62 -1.26 -18.89
CA GLY A 79 10.75 -0.14 -19.83
C GLY A 79 12.04 -0.20 -20.66
N THR A 80 13.17 -0.56 -20.03
CA THR A 80 14.45 -0.72 -20.74
C THR A 80 14.41 -1.91 -21.70
N THR A 81 13.76 -3.01 -21.30
CA THR A 81 13.61 -4.20 -22.14
C THR A 81 12.74 -3.93 -23.35
N GLU A 82 11.61 -3.25 -23.16
CA GLU A 82 10.69 -2.87 -24.25
C GLU A 82 11.36 -1.87 -25.21
N TRP A 83 12.14 -0.91 -24.68
CA TRP A 83 12.93 -0.01 -25.51
C TRP A 83 13.97 -0.76 -26.36
N ALA A 84 14.64 -1.77 -25.79
CA ALA A 84 15.70 -2.49 -26.48
C ALA A 84 15.18 -3.52 -27.50
N THR A 85 14.02 -4.15 -27.22
CA THR A 85 13.57 -5.34 -27.96
C THR A 85 12.23 -5.16 -28.67
N GLY A 86 11.42 -4.22 -28.20
CA GLY A 86 10.08 -3.93 -28.69
C GLY A 86 10.07 -3.29 -30.08
N GLU A 87 8.92 -3.40 -30.73
CA GLU A 87 8.71 -2.86 -32.07
C GLU A 87 8.86 -1.33 -32.09
N THR A 88 8.29 -0.65 -31.09
CA THR A 88 8.42 0.81 -30.92
C THR A 88 9.88 1.26 -30.84
N GLY A 89 10.70 0.59 -30.02
CA GLY A 89 12.12 0.90 -29.86
C GLY A 89 12.94 0.66 -31.13
N LYS A 90 12.61 -0.41 -31.86
CA LYS A 90 13.17 -0.69 -33.19
C LYS A 90 12.79 0.37 -34.20
N THR A 91 11.50 0.73 -34.32
CA THR A 91 11.02 1.75 -35.26
C THR A 91 11.67 3.11 -35.02
N ILE A 92 11.81 3.53 -33.76
CA ILE A 92 12.51 4.78 -33.41
C ILE A 92 13.97 4.70 -33.86
N THR A 93 14.67 3.62 -33.49
CA THR A 93 16.08 3.42 -33.85
C THR A 93 16.28 3.41 -35.37
N GLU A 94 15.43 2.69 -36.10
CA GLU A 94 15.41 2.65 -37.55
C GLU A 94 15.14 4.02 -38.16
N SER A 95 14.20 4.80 -37.61
CA SER A 95 13.93 6.16 -38.09
C SER A 95 15.14 7.10 -37.95
N PHE A 96 15.96 6.92 -36.90
CA PHE A 96 17.20 7.68 -36.73
C PHE A 96 18.30 7.20 -37.67
N MET A 97 18.47 5.88 -37.83
CA MET A 97 19.53 5.29 -38.65
C MET A 97 19.27 5.42 -40.16
N ASN A 98 18.01 5.32 -40.57
CA ASN A 98 17.58 5.42 -41.97
C ASN A 98 17.03 6.81 -42.32
N LYS A 99 17.41 7.85 -41.57
CA LYS A 99 17.11 9.22 -41.98
C LYS A 99 17.63 9.42 -43.41
N PRO A 100 16.79 9.84 -44.37
CA PRO A 100 17.21 9.96 -45.76
C PRO A 100 18.46 10.84 -45.82
N LYS A 101 19.51 10.35 -46.50
CA LYS A 101 20.73 11.11 -46.73
C LYS A 101 20.38 12.37 -47.51
N ASP A 102 20.23 13.43 -46.74
CA ASP A 102 20.32 14.82 -47.10
C ASP A 102 19.56 15.26 -48.36
N ILE A 103 18.47 16.00 -48.13
CA ILE A 103 17.77 16.77 -49.14
C ILE A 103 18.73 17.79 -49.81
N LEU A 104 19.84 18.18 -49.15
CA LEU A 104 20.87 19.06 -49.74
C LEU A 104 21.63 18.40 -50.91
N HIS A 105 21.90 17.09 -50.87
CA HIS A 105 22.54 16.40 -52.00
C HIS A 105 21.63 16.33 -53.24
N ARG A 106 20.31 16.29 -53.04
CA ARG A 106 19.32 16.28 -54.12
C ARG A 106 19.23 17.66 -54.78
N MET A 107 19.30 18.74 -54.01
CA MET A 107 19.33 20.11 -54.54
C MET A 107 20.62 20.38 -55.33
N HIS A 108 21.80 19.99 -54.83
CA HIS A 108 23.07 20.23 -55.53
C HIS A 108 23.15 19.54 -56.91
N ARG A 109 22.50 18.38 -57.09
CA ARG A 109 22.48 17.68 -58.39
C ARG A 109 21.53 18.35 -59.41
N SER A 110 20.50 19.04 -58.94
CA SER A 110 19.52 19.78 -59.76
C SER A 110 20.01 21.14 -60.22
N PHE A 111 21.09 21.67 -59.66
CA PHE A 111 21.69 22.97 -60.03
C PHE A 111 22.94 22.87 -60.91
N ARG A 112 23.26 21.69 -61.50
CA ARG A 112 24.30 21.66 -62.54
C ARG A 112 23.74 22.28 -63.83
N PRO A 113 24.32 23.38 -64.35
CA PRO A 113 23.84 23.99 -65.57
C PRO A 113 24.02 23.01 -66.73
N ALA A 114 22.96 22.82 -67.51
CA ALA A 114 23.04 22.09 -68.77
C ALA A 114 23.91 22.91 -69.74
N GLY A 115 25.18 22.54 -69.92
CA GLY A 115 25.96 23.07 -71.04
C GLY A 115 27.46 23.30 -70.89
N MET A 116 28.24 22.42 -70.25
CA MET A 116 29.69 22.39 -70.48
C MET A 116 30.18 20.94 -70.62
N TRP A 117 30.65 20.62 -71.82
CA TRP A 117 31.58 19.53 -72.11
C TRP A 117 33.00 20.00 -71.80
#